data_AF-A0A7J2HTD1-F1
#
_entry.id   AF-A0A7J2HTD1-F1
#
_cell.length_a   1.000
_cell.length_b   1.000
_cell.length_c   1.000
_cell.angle_alpha   90.00
_cell.angle_beta   90.00
_cell.angle_gamma   90.00
#
_symmetry.space_group_name_H-M   'P 1'
#
loop_
_entity.id
_entity.type
_entity.pdbx_description
1 polymer ?
#
loop_
_entity_poly.entity_id
_entity_poly.type
_entity_poly.pdbx_seq_one_letter_code
_entity_poly.pdbx_strand_id
1 'polypeptide(L)'
;MTTINGYANRIAWVDLAEKRVEYLEVDDEEAAKFIGGRGLGGRFLLKHAVGKDPLSPENLLILMTGPLTGSDAPLSNRLATITRSPLTGAFADSHCG
;
A
#
# COMPACT_ATOMS: atom_id res chain seq x y z
N MET A 1 9.86 -2.58 -12.54
CA MET A 1 9.21 -3.89 -12.34
C MET A 1 10.05 -4.82 -11.49
N THR A 2 9.42 -5.58 -10.58
CA THR A 2 10.06 -6.64 -9.81
C THR A 2 9.98 -7.97 -10.56
N THR A 3 11.06 -8.74 -10.49
CA THR A 3 11.19 -10.11 -11.00
C THR A 3 10.86 -11.16 -9.94
N ILE A 4 10.58 -10.74 -8.70
CA ILE A 4 10.20 -11.62 -7.59
C ILE A 4 8.79 -12.18 -7.82
N ASN A 5 8.60 -13.48 -7.60
CA ASN A 5 7.31 -14.15 -7.77
C ASN A 5 6.29 -13.72 -6.71
N GLY A 6 5.00 -13.87 -7.04
CA GLY A 6 3.86 -13.57 -6.15
C GLY A 6 3.31 -12.15 -6.27
N TYR A 7 4.02 -11.24 -6.95
CA TYR A 7 3.54 -9.87 -7.18
C TYR A 7 2.76 -9.76 -8.49
N ALA A 8 1.60 -9.10 -8.44
CA ALA A 8 0.86 -8.70 -9.64
C ALA A 8 1.54 -7.56 -10.40
N ASN A 9 2.54 -6.88 -9.79
CA ASN A 9 3.31 -5.78 -10.36
C ASN A 9 2.48 -4.63 -10.94
N ARG A 10 1.33 -4.38 -10.32
CA ARG A 10 0.40 -3.37 -10.80
C ARG A 10 -0.33 -2.74 -9.62
N ILE A 11 0.11 -1.55 -9.24
CA ILE A 11 -0.50 -0.71 -8.21
C ILE A 11 -1.31 0.37 -8.92
N ALA A 12 -2.60 0.45 -8.63
CA ALA A 12 -3.42 1.58 -9.09
C ALA A 12 -3.17 2.80 -8.20
N TRP A 13 -2.58 3.84 -8.77
CA TRP A 13 -2.45 5.15 -8.13
C TRP A 13 -3.62 6.03 -8.58
N VAL A 14 -4.52 6.33 -7.65
CA VAL A 14 -5.79 7.01 -7.96
C VAL A 14 -5.78 8.40 -7.35
N ASP A 15 -5.90 9.40 -8.20
CA ASP A 15 -6.11 10.79 -7.81
C ASP A 15 -7.60 11.11 -7.91
N LEU A 16 -8.25 11.30 -6.76
CA LEU A 16 -9.68 11.56 -6.68
C LEU A 16 -10.05 12.99 -7.08
N ALA A 17 -9.14 13.96 -6.92
CA ALA A 17 -9.38 15.34 -7.29
C ALA A 17 -9.39 15.49 -8.82
N GLU A 18 -8.38 14.90 -9.46
CA GLU A 18 -8.20 14.94 -10.92
C GLU A 18 -8.95 13.82 -11.65
N LYS A 19 -9.59 12.89 -10.91
CA LYS A 19 -10.27 11.70 -11.44
C LYS A 19 -9.39 10.89 -12.39
N ARG A 20 -8.11 10.75 -12.03
CA ARG A 20 -7.09 10.09 -12.85
C ARG A 20 -6.64 8.79 -12.17
N VAL A 21 -6.36 7.79 -12.99
CA VAL A 21 -5.75 6.52 -12.55
C VAL A 21 -4.48 6.29 -13.34
N GLU A 22 -3.39 6.10 -12.60
CA GLU A 22 -2.10 5.68 -13.14
C GLU A 22 -1.76 4.29 -12.59
N TYR A 23 -0.95 3.53 -13.32
CA TYR A 23 -0.49 2.23 -12.85
C TYR A 23 1.01 2.29 -12.61
N LEU A 24 1.39 2.01 -11.37
CA LEU A 24 2.76 1.92 -10.95
C LEU A 24 3.18 0.45 -10.86
N GLU A 25 4.46 0.22 -11.12
CA GLU A 25 5.10 -1.05 -10.85
C GLU A 25 5.86 -0.98 -9.52
N VAL A 26 6.08 -2.13 -8.92
CA VAL A 26 7.02 -2.27 -7.79
C VAL A 26 8.39 -2.60 -8.38
N ASP A 27 9.47 -2.04 -7.85
CA ASP A 27 10.83 -2.44 -8.20
C ASP A 27 11.34 -3.58 -7.30
N ASP A 28 12.38 -4.29 -7.74
CA ASP A 28 12.94 -5.43 -7.01
C ASP A 28 13.47 -5.07 -5.61
N GLU A 29 14.01 -3.87 -5.43
CA GLU A 29 14.58 -3.45 -4.17
C GLU A 29 13.48 -3.19 -3.13
N GLU A 30 12.41 -2.51 -3.52
CA GLU A 30 11.25 -2.28 -2.66
C GLU A 30 10.49 -3.57 -2.36
N ALA A 31 10.30 -4.44 -3.36
CA ALA A 31 9.69 -5.75 -3.16
C ALA A 31 10.51 -6.63 -2.19
N ALA A 32 11.84 -6.62 -2.28
CA ALA A 32 12.69 -7.37 -1.36
C ALA A 32 12.71 -6.77 0.06
N LYS A 33 12.76 -5.44 0.17
CA LYS A 33 12.87 -4.75 1.47
C LYS A 33 11.55 -4.68 2.24
N PHE A 34 10.45 -4.46 1.53
CA PHE A 34 9.15 -4.15 2.14
C PHE A 34 8.09 -5.22 1.88
N ILE A 35 8.42 -6.24 1.08
CA ILE A 35 7.56 -7.37 0.76
C ILE A 35 6.28 -6.85 0.10
N GLY A 36 5.18 -6.76 0.84
CA GLY A 36 3.90 -6.25 0.37
C GLY A 36 3.01 -5.87 1.54
N GLY A 37 1.71 -5.71 1.28
CA GLY A 37 0.71 -5.42 2.31
C GLY A 37 1.10 -4.21 3.17
N ARG A 38 1.18 -4.41 4.49
CA ARG A 38 1.59 -3.37 5.45
C ARG A 38 2.95 -2.76 5.13
N GLY A 39 3.93 -3.58 4.75
CA GLY A 39 5.31 -3.13 4.54
C GLY A 39 5.42 -2.16 3.38
N LEU A 40 5.04 -2.62 2.18
CA LEU A 40 5.04 -1.78 0.98
C LEU A 40 4.07 -0.59 1.11
N GLY A 41 2.87 -0.80 1.67
CA GLY A 41 1.94 0.30 1.93
C GLY A 41 2.49 1.36 2.87
N GLY A 42 3.21 0.95 3.92
CA GLY A 42 3.89 1.87 4.84
C GLY A 42 5.04 2.61 4.19
N ARG A 43 5.77 1.98 3.26
CA ARG A 43 6.81 2.63 2.46
C ARG A 43 6.25 3.76 1.59
N PHE A 44 5.07 3.57 0.99
CA PHE A 44 4.37 4.65 0.27
C PHE A 44 3.92 5.77 1.21
N LEU A 45 3.29 5.44 2.34
CA LEU A 45 2.86 6.45 3.31
C LEU A 45 4.05 7.29 3.81
N LEU A 46 5.18 6.65 4.12
CA LEU A 46 6.41 7.29 4.58
C LEU A 46 6.93 8.35 3.59
N LYS A 47 6.85 8.07 2.29
CA LYS A 47 7.37 8.96 1.24
C LYS A 47 6.43 10.10 0.88
N HIS A 48 5.13 9.92 1.02
CA HIS A 48 4.15 10.84 0.44
C HIS A 48 3.32 11.62 1.46
N ALA A 49 3.04 11.05 2.65
CA ALA A 49 2.06 11.60 3.58
C ALA A 49 2.59 11.87 5.00
N VAL A 50 3.89 11.69 5.26
CA VAL A 50 4.48 12.03 6.56
C VAL A 50 4.43 13.54 6.80
N GLY A 51 4.00 13.92 8.00
CA GLY A 51 3.83 15.32 8.39
C GLY A 51 2.60 16.01 7.79
N LYS A 52 1.84 15.35 6.92
CA LYS A 52 0.59 15.89 6.36
C LYS A 52 -0.53 15.84 7.40
N ASP A 53 -1.51 16.73 7.27
CA ASP A 53 -2.75 16.65 8.04
C ASP A 53 -3.50 15.36 7.65
N PRO A 54 -3.85 14.46 8.61
CA PRO A 54 -4.57 13.23 8.31
C PRO A 54 -5.89 13.39 7.56
N LEU A 55 -6.54 14.56 7.64
CA LEU A 55 -7.81 14.82 6.96
C LEU A 55 -7.67 15.67 5.69
N SER A 56 -6.44 16.03 5.29
CA SER A 56 -6.23 16.78 4.06
C SER A 56 -6.21 15.85 2.83
N PRO A 57 -6.43 16.41 1.62
CA PRO A 57 -6.29 15.68 0.36
C PRO A 57 -4.88 15.12 0.09
N GLU A 58 -3.87 15.54 0.87
CA GLU A 58 -2.49 15.05 0.74
C GLU A 58 -2.23 13.77 1.52
N ASN A 59 -3.15 13.35 2.40
CA ASN A 59 -3.07 12.05 3.05
C ASN A 59 -3.39 10.94 2.03
N LEU A 60 -2.78 9.77 2.21
CA LEU A 60 -3.05 8.60 1.38
C LEU A 60 -3.92 7.59 2.13
N LEU A 61 -4.92 7.08 1.44
CA LEU A 61 -5.61 5.84 1.81
C LEU A 61 -5.10 4.72 0.91
N ILE A 62 -4.35 3.78 1.48
CA ILE A 62 -3.64 2.76 0.73
C ILE A 62 -4.27 1.40 1.02
N LEU A 63 -4.71 0.71 -0.03
CA LEU A 63 -5.18 -0.67 0.03
C LEU A 63 -4.13 -1.54 -0.65
N MET A 64 -3.49 -2.43 0.11
CA MET A 64 -2.34 -3.19 -0.37
C MET A 64 -2.44 -4.67 0.00
N THR A 65 -2.13 -5.54 -0.95
CA THR A 65 -2.01 -6.99 -0.75
C THR A 65 -0.56 -7.42 -0.59
N GLY A 66 -0.34 -8.59 0.01
CA GLY A 66 0.97 -9.23 0.06
C GLY A 66 1.19 -10.19 -1.13
N PRO A 67 2.43 -10.64 -1.38
CA PRO A 67 2.74 -11.55 -2.49
C PRO A 67 2.09 -12.94 -2.37
N LEU A 68 1.62 -13.32 -1.19
CA LEU A 68 0.88 -14.57 -0.99
C LEU A 68 -0.63 -14.39 -1.19
N THR A 69 -1.16 -13.16 -1.14
CA THR A 69 -2.61 -12.92 -1.20
C THR A 69 -3.19 -13.46 -2.50
N GLY A 70 -4.18 -14.35 -2.41
CA GLY A 70 -4.80 -15.01 -3.56
C GLY A 70 -4.07 -16.25 -4.08
N SER A 71 -3.01 -16.71 -3.40
CA SER A 71 -2.37 -18.01 -3.67
C SER A 71 -3.03 -19.15 -2.87
N ASP A 72 -2.53 -20.38 -3.06
CA ASP A 72 -2.93 -21.58 -2.29
C ASP A 72 -2.29 -21.65 -0.89
N ALA A 73 -1.50 -20.65 -0.49
CA ALA A 73 -0.94 -20.60 0.85
C ALA A 73 -2.08 -20.52 1.90
N PRO A 74 -2.03 -21.31 3.00
CA PRO A 74 -3.07 -21.25 4.02
C PRO A 74 -3.26 -19.84 4.58
N LEU A 75 -4.52 -19.40 4.68
CA LEU A 75 -4.91 -18.09 5.24
C LEU A 75 -4.36 -16.87 4.48
N SER A 76 -4.05 -17.01 3.18
CA SER A 76 -3.55 -15.92 2.34
C SER A 76 -4.66 -15.09 1.68
N ASN A 77 -5.60 -14.59 2.47
CA ASN A 77 -6.77 -13.81 2.04
C ASN A 77 -6.81 -12.40 2.66
N ARG A 78 -5.69 -11.91 3.19
CA ARG A 78 -5.63 -10.63 3.90
C ARG A 78 -5.40 -9.43 2.96
N LEU A 79 -6.10 -8.33 3.25
CA LEU A 79 -5.91 -6.99 2.71
C LEU A 79 -5.48 -6.05 3.83
N ALA A 80 -4.39 -5.31 3.61
CA ALA A 80 -3.94 -4.27 4.52
C ALA A 80 -4.43 -2.90 4.04
N THR A 81 -5.07 -2.15 4.93
CA THR A 81 -5.42 -0.73 4.74
C THR A 81 -4.46 0.10 5.55
N ILE A 82 -3.76 1.05 4.92
CA ILE A 82 -2.74 1.89 5.55
C ILE A 82 -3.08 3.35 5.30
N THR A 83 -2.97 4.18 6.35
CA THR A 83 -3.13 5.63 6.22
C THR A 83 -2.45 6.36 7.37
N ARG A 84 -2.39 7.69 7.28
CA ARG A 84 -2.13 8.53 8.44
C ARG A 84 -3.41 8.68 9.25
N SER A 85 -3.37 8.29 10.52
CA SER A 85 -4.56 8.25 11.38
C SER A 85 -5.02 9.66 11.80
N PRO A 86 -6.31 10.01 11.63
CA PRO A 86 -6.86 11.25 12.19
C PRO A 86 -7.02 11.20 13.71
N LEU A 87 -7.13 10.01 14.30
CA LEU A 87 -7.26 9.86 15.76
C LEU A 87 -5.91 10.06 16.47
N THR A 88 -4.85 9.45 15.94
CA THR A 88 -3.55 9.40 16.63
C THR A 88 -2.51 10.31 16.00
N GLY A 89 -2.75 10.82 14.79
CA GLY A 89 -1.73 11.55 14.05
C GLY A 89 -0.47 10.72 13.82
N ALA A 90 -0.58 9.40 13.70
CA ALA A 90 0.52 8.47 13.49
C ALA A 90 0.22 7.51 12.33
N PHE A 91 1.14 6.59 12.06
CA PHE A 91 0.92 5.46 11.16
C PHE A 91 -0.25 4.60 11.68
N ALA A 92 -1.21 4.27 10.81
CA ALA A 92 -2.23 3.27 11.11
C ALA A 92 -2.30 2.23 10.00
N ASP A 93 -2.44 0.98 10.41
CA ASP A 93 -2.83 -0.13 9.56
C ASP A 93 -4.02 -0.88 10.15
N SER A 94 -4.86 -1.41 9.25
CA SER A 94 -5.98 -2.28 9.58
C SER A 94 -6.01 -3.44 8.58
N HIS A 95 -6.35 -4.64 9.05
CA HIS A 95 -6.31 -5.85 8.22
C HIS A 95 -7.69 -6.49 8.14
N CYS A 96 -8.14 -6.75 6.92
CA CYS A 96 -9.41 -7.42 6.60
C CYS A 96 -9.11 -8.72 5.83
N GLY A 97 -9.96 -9.74 5.97
CA GLY A 97 -9.87 -11.01 5.25
C GLY A 97 -11.06 -11.90 5.54
#